data_AF-A0A1V3ZZZ0-F1
#
_entry.id   AF-A0A1V3ZZZ0-F1
#
_cell.length_a   1.000
_cell.length_b   1.000
_cell.length_c   1.000
_cell.angle_alpha   90.00
_cell.angle_beta   90.00
_cell.angle_gamma   90.00
#
_symmetry.space_group_name_H-M   'P 1'
#
loop_
_entity.id
_entity.type
_entity.pdbx_description
1 polymer ?
#
loop_
_entity_poly.entity_id
_entity_poly.type
_entity_poly.pdbx_seq_one_letter_code
_entity_poly.pdbx_strand_id
1 'polypeptide(L)'
;MSQASDGMTVSTQDPLREAAREELAHLWRDLDDARHGATNGYWSMRCDWVVARIKRLTPLVGPTPWPCIQTPLLEQGIYQRVHAELGIPAPVDMDDVARVREGAVTPLR
;
A
#
# COMPACT_ATOMS: atom_id res chain seq x y z
N MET A 1 -20.92 49.08 -2.45
CA MET A 1 -19.86 48.36 -1.74
C MET A 1 -20.18 46.88 -1.89
N SER A 2 -19.55 46.22 -2.87
CA SER A 2 -19.85 44.83 -3.23
C SER A 2 -19.17 43.85 -2.29
N GLN A 3 -19.92 42.78 -1.98
CA GLN A 3 -19.49 41.61 -1.23
C GLN A 3 -18.35 40.86 -1.92
N ALA A 4 -17.48 40.25 -1.13
CA ALA A 4 -16.73 39.06 -1.52
C ALA A 4 -17.01 37.99 -0.45
N SER A 5 -17.95 37.12 -0.77
CA SER A 5 -18.17 35.86 -0.09
C SER A 5 -17.01 34.94 -0.46
N ASP A 6 -16.16 34.62 0.50
CA ASP A 6 -15.10 33.62 0.29
C ASP A 6 -15.70 32.23 0.59
N GLY A 7 -16.13 31.58 -0.48
CA GLY A 7 -16.67 30.23 -0.46
C GLY A 7 -15.56 29.23 -0.20
N MET A 8 -15.32 28.91 1.06
CA MET A 8 -14.51 27.76 1.45
C MET A 8 -15.31 26.47 1.20
N THR A 9 -15.42 26.05 -0.05
CA THR A 9 -15.74 24.66 -0.40
C THR A 9 -14.54 23.79 -0.02
N VAL A 10 -14.48 23.37 1.23
CA VAL A 10 -13.71 22.17 1.60
C VAL A 10 -14.35 21.02 0.83
N SER A 11 -13.70 20.60 -0.25
CA SER A 11 -14.17 19.49 -1.08
C SER A 11 -14.25 18.25 -0.19
N THR A 12 -15.46 17.77 0.09
CA THR A 12 -15.73 16.57 0.91
C THR A 12 -15.08 15.29 0.34
N GLN A 13 -14.49 15.37 -0.85
CA GLN A 13 -13.70 14.32 -1.48
C GLN A 13 -12.32 14.12 -0.84
N ASP A 14 -11.73 15.13 -0.19
CA ASP A 14 -10.38 15.00 0.37
C ASP A 14 -10.32 14.05 1.58
N PRO A 15 -11.17 14.20 2.62
CA PRO A 15 -11.08 13.34 3.79
C PRO A 15 -11.34 11.85 3.49
N LEU A 16 -12.26 11.56 2.56
CA LEU A 16 -12.57 10.18 2.16
C LEU A 16 -11.43 9.56 1.34
N ARG A 17 -10.77 10.35 0.48
CA ARG A 17 -9.59 9.88 -0.26
C ARG A 17 -8.41 9.64 0.66
N GLU A 18 -8.17 10.51 1.63
CA GLU A 18 -7.12 10.28 2.63
C GLU A 18 -7.41 9.03 3.47
N ALA A 19 -8.63 8.88 3.99
CA ALA A 19 -9.02 7.68 4.72
C ALA A 19 -8.86 6.40 3.89
N ALA A 20 -9.15 6.45 2.58
CA ALA A 20 -8.95 5.32 1.69
C ALA A 20 -7.46 5.04 1.40
N ARG A 21 -6.59 6.05 1.38
CA ARG A 21 -5.12 5.86 1.30
C ARG A 21 -4.56 5.23 2.57
N GLU A 22 -5.02 5.68 3.72
CA GLU A 22 -4.66 5.11 5.01
C GLU A 22 -5.10 3.65 5.11
N GLU A 23 -6.36 3.36 4.77
CA GLU A 23 -6.88 1.99 4.71
C GLU A 23 -6.07 1.12 3.74
N LEU A 24 -5.70 1.65 2.56
CA LEU A 24 -4.88 0.90 1.61
C LEU A 24 -3.51 0.54 2.21
N ALA A 25 -2.86 1.47 2.94
CA ALA A 25 -1.60 1.20 3.63
C ALA A 25 -1.76 0.16 4.76
N HIS A 26 -2.88 0.18 5.48
CA HIS A 26 -3.21 -0.84 6.49
C HIS A 26 -3.42 -2.22 5.86
N LEU A 27 -4.11 -2.30 4.72
CA LEU A 27 -4.34 -3.57 4.04
C LEU A 27 -3.05 -4.23 3.55
N TRP A 28 -2.02 -3.46 3.18
CA TRP A 28 -0.71 -4.03 2.85
C TRP A 28 -0.03 -4.67 4.08
N ARG A 29 -0.14 -4.04 5.26
CA ARG A 29 0.31 -4.65 6.52
C ARG A 29 -0.48 -5.91 6.85
N ASP A 30 -1.81 -5.86 6.72
CA ASP A 30 -2.68 -7.01 6.96
C ASP A 30 -2.35 -8.19 6.02
N LEU A 31 -1.91 -7.90 4.78
CA LEU A 31 -1.48 -8.93 3.84
C LEU A 31 -0.18 -9.59 4.31
N ASP A 32 0.79 -8.81 4.76
CA ASP A 32 2.04 -9.34 5.31
C ASP A 32 1.79 -10.20 6.55
N ASP A 33 0.95 -9.72 7.48
CA ASP A 33 0.55 -10.47 8.67
C ASP A 33 -0.20 -11.77 8.30
N ALA A 34 -1.12 -11.70 7.34
CA ALA A 34 -1.88 -12.87 6.87
C ALA A 34 -0.99 -13.93 6.21
N ARG A 35 0.14 -13.53 5.60
CA ARG A 35 1.14 -14.45 5.03
C ARG A 35 1.96 -15.11 6.13
N HIS A 36 2.43 -14.33 7.11
CA HIS A 36 3.20 -14.87 8.25
C HIS A 36 2.38 -15.82 9.12
N GLY A 37 1.06 -15.57 9.25
CA GLY A 37 0.15 -16.44 10.00
C GLY A 37 -0.29 -17.72 9.28
N ALA A 38 0.06 -17.92 8.01
CA ALA A 38 -0.31 -19.12 7.27
C ALA A 38 0.56 -20.31 7.70
N THR A 39 -0.05 -21.46 8.01
CA THR A 39 0.63 -22.66 8.55
C THR A 39 1.69 -23.25 7.61
N ASN A 40 1.68 -22.86 6.32
CA ASN A 40 2.66 -23.22 5.31
C ASN A 40 3.53 -22.04 4.85
N GLY A 41 3.30 -20.82 5.36
CA GLY A 41 4.08 -19.63 5.04
C GLY A 41 3.89 -19.04 3.64
N TYR A 42 2.90 -19.49 2.85
CA TYR A 42 2.80 -19.08 1.44
C TYR A 42 1.59 -18.20 1.11
N TRP A 43 0.38 -18.65 1.42
CA TRP A 43 -0.85 -17.95 1.06
C TRP A 43 -2.06 -18.58 1.75
N SER A 44 -3.01 -17.76 2.22
CA SER A 44 -4.24 -18.20 2.87
C SER A 44 -5.47 -17.53 2.25
N MET A 45 -6.67 -18.06 2.52
CA MET A 45 -7.93 -17.41 2.11
C MET A 45 -8.04 -15.96 2.62
N ARG A 46 -7.39 -15.66 3.77
CA ARG A 46 -7.27 -14.28 4.27
C ARG A 46 -6.44 -13.40 3.33
N CYS A 47 -5.35 -13.93 2.75
CA CYS A 47 -4.55 -13.21 1.75
C CYS A 47 -5.40 -12.86 0.52
N ASP A 48 -6.20 -13.80 0.01
CA ASP A 48 -7.09 -13.55 -1.12
C ASP A 48 -8.09 -12.42 -0.84
N TRP A 49 -8.69 -12.44 0.35
CA TRP A 49 -9.63 -11.41 0.76
C TRP A 49 -8.97 -10.02 0.89
N VAL A 50 -7.77 -9.96 1.47
CA VAL A 50 -7.03 -8.70 1.60
C VAL A 50 -6.62 -8.15 0.22
N VAL A 51 -6.08 -9.01 -0.66
CA VAL A 51 -5.73 -8.62 -2.04
C VAL A 51 -6.94 -8.09 -2.80
N ALA A 52 -8.11 -8.72 -2.65
CA ALA A 52 -9.33 -8.24 -3.28
C ALA A 52 -9.72 -6.83 -2.81
N ARG A 53 -9.51 -6.50 -1.52
CA ARG A 53 -9.75 -5.14 -1.00
C ARG A 53 -8.73 -4.13 -1.50
N ILE A 54 -7.44 -4.49 -1.50
CA ILE A 54 -6.37 -3.67 -2.09
C ILE A 54 -6.73 -3.30 -3.53
N LYS A 55 -7.11 -4.28 -4.34
CA LYS A 55 -7.50 -4.09 -5.75
C LYS A 55 -8.72 -3.20 -5.93
N ARG A 56 -9.66 -3.19 -4.98
CA ARG A 56 -10.85 -2.31 -5.01
C ARG A 56 -10.51 -0.86 -4.68
N LEU A 57 -9.58 -0.63 -3.75
CA LEU A 57 -9.23 0.73 -3.30
C LEU A 57 -8.17 1.39 -4.20
N THR A 58 -7.22 0.61 -4.73
CA THR A 58 -6.11 1.13 -5.55
C THR A 58 -6.57 2.02 -6.71
N PRO A 59 -7.61 1.68 -7.50
CA PRO A 59 -8.09 2.56 -8.58
C PRO A 59 -8.68 3.90 -8.10
N LEU A 60 -9.10 3.99 -6.84
CA LEU A 60 -9.74 5.19 -6.28
C LEU A 60 -8.73 6.21 -5.78
N VAL A 61 -7.58 5.75 -5.27
CA VAL A 61 -6.59 6.59 -4.58
C VAL A 61 -5.16 6.48 -5.14
N GLY A 62 -4.95 5.59 -6.11
CA GLY A 62 -3.64 5.24 -6.65
C GLY A 62 -2.92 4.15 -5.84
N PRO A 63 -1.77 3.68 -6.35
CA PRO A 63 -0.93 2.72 -5.65
C PRO A 63 -0.33 3.35 -4.38
N THR A 64 -0.26 2.57 -3.29
CA THR A 64 0.54 2.96 -2.11
C THR A 64 2.01 3.06 -2.52
N PRO A 65 2.74 4.14 -2.18
CA PRO A 65 4.16 4.25 -2.46
C PRO A 65 4.95 3.06 -1.91
N TRP A 66 5.85 2.48 -2.72
CA TRP A 66 6.60 1.29 -2.32
C TRP A 66 7.40 1.44 -1.00
N PRO A 67 7.92 2.62 -0.59
CA PRO A 67 8.60 2.75 0.71
C PRO A 67 7.69 2.51 1.92
N CYS A 68 6.36 2.54 1.72
CA CYS A 68 5.37 2.24 2.75
C CYS A 68 4.96 0.75 2.78
N ILE A 69 5.50 -0.06 1.87
CA ILE A 69 5.19 -1.49 1.72
C ILE A 69 6.26 -2.31 2.43
N GLN A 70 5.84 -3.42 3.03
CA GLN A 70 6.72 -4.34 3.73
C GLN A 70 7.71 -4.98 2.74
N THR A 71 9.00 -4.96 3.05
CA THR A 71 10.08 -5.49 2.20
C THR A 71 9.81 -6.91 1.65
N PRO A 72 9.32 -7.89 2.45
CA PRO A 72 9.04 -9.22 1.93
C PRO A 72 8.02 -9.24 0.78
N LEU A 73 7.03 -8.34 0.79
CA LEU A 73 6.03 -8.24 -0.27
C LEU A 73 6.60 -7.68 -1.58
N LEU A 74 7.63 -6.82 -1.47
CA LEU A 74 8.37 -6.27 -2.60
C LEU A 74 9.34 -7.30 -3.20
N GLU A 75 10.11 -7.99 -2.35
CA GLU A 75 11.08 -9.01 -2.77
C GLU A 75 10.42 -10.21 -3.45
N GLN A 76 9.22 -10.59 -3.01
CA GLN A 76 8.46 -11.70 -3.58
C GLN A 76 7.65 -11.29 -4.82
N GLY A 77 7.75 -10.02 -5.25
CA GLY A 77 7.06 -9.50 -6.43
C GLY A 77 5.54 -9.39 -6.26
N ILE A 78 5.02 -9.47 -5.03
CA ILE A 78 3.57 -9.51 -4.76
C ILE A 78 2.96 -8.15 -5.04
N TYR A 79 3.60 -7.08 -4.57
CA TYR A 79 3.16 -5.70 -4.82
C TYR A 79 3.04 -5.42 -6.32
N GLN A 80 4.06 -5.77 -7.10
CA GLN A 80 4.10 -5.58 -8.55
C GLN A 80 3.03 -6.42 -9.25
N ARG A 81 2.85 -7.70 -8.85
CA ARG A 81 1.84 -8.59 -9.44
C ARG A 81 0.43 -8.05 -9.24
N VAL A 82 0.09 -7.62 -8.02
CA VAL A 82 -1.24 -7.07 -7.71
C VAL A 82 -1.56 -5.85 -8.57
N HIS A 83 -0.60 -4.95 -8.78
CA HIS A 83 -0.79 -3.76 -9.60
C HIS A 83 -0.80 -4.07 -11.11
N ALA A 84 0.01 -5.03 -11.56
CA ALA A 84 0.00 -5.50 -12.94
C ALA A 84 -1.37 -6.06 -13.35
N GLU A 85 -2.04 -6.79 -12.45
CA GLU A 85 -3.41 -7.29 -12.69
C GLU A 85 -4.46 -6.17 -12.82
N LEU A 86 -4.17 -4.97 -12.30
CA LEU A 86 -5.01 -3.78 -12.46
C LEU A 86 -4.64 -2.94 -13.69
N GLY A 87 -3.55 -3.28 -14.38
CA GLY A 87 -2.98 -2.42 -15.43
C GLY A 87 -2.41 -1.10 -14.89
N ILE A 88 -2.09 -1.04 -13.60
CA ILE A 88 -1.55 0.16 -12.94
C ILE A 88 -0.04 0.01 -12.81
N PRO A 89 0.78 0.92 -13.36
CA PRO A 89 2.22 0.87 -13.15
C PRO A 89 2.55 1.19 -11.70
N ALA A 90 3.31 0.30 -11.06
CA ALA A 90 3.79 0.48 -9.70
C ALA A 90 5.31 0.17 -9.66
N PRO A 91 6.14 1.11 -10.15
CA PRO A 91 7.58 0.89 -10.23
C PRO A 91 8.18 0.76 -8.83
N VAL A 92 9.06 -0.23 -8.68
CA VAL A 92 9.82 -0.47 -7.45
C VAL A 92 11.30 -0.48 -7.82
N ASP A 93 12.09 0.32 -7.11
CA ASP A 93 13.54 0.29 -7.22
C ASP A 93 14.08 -0.82 -6.31
N MET A 94 14.45 -1.95 -6.90
CA MET A 94 14.92 -3.11 -6.13
C MET A 94 16.29 -2.88 -5.50
N ASP A 95 17.11 -1.97 -6.02
CA ASP A 95 18.40 -1.60 -5.41
C ASP A 95 18.15 -0.78 -4.14
N ASP A 96 17.15 0.11 -4.17
CA ASP A 96 16.73 0.86 -2.97
C ASP A 96 16.07 -0.07 -1.92
N VAL A 97 15.26 -1.04 -2.36
CA VAL A 97 14.70 -2.07 -1.46
C VAL A 97 15.80 -2.87 -0.76
N ALA A 98 16.86 -3.27 -1.48
CA ALA A 98 18.01 -3.97 -0.90
C ALA A 98 18.74 -3.11 0.14
N ARG A 99 18.95 -1.82 -0.15
CA ARG A 99 19.56 -0.86 0.80
C ARG A 99 18.72 -0.69 2.07
N VAL A 100 17.39 -0.61 1.96
CA VAL A 100 16.49 -0.49 3.12
C VAL A 100 16.58 -1.73 4.01
N ARG A 101 16.63 -2.92 3.42
CA ARG A 101 16.80 -4.18 4.17
C ARG A 101 18.12 -4.22 4.94
N GLU A 102 19.22 -3.83 4.29
CA GLU A 102 20.56 -3.86 4.88
C GLU A 102 20.73 -2.80 5.99
N GLY A 103 20.11 -1.62 5.83
CA GLY A 103 20.11 -0.58 6.85
C GLY A 103 19.28 -0.90 8.10
N ALA A 104 18.34 -1.85 8.03
CA ALA A 104 17.54 -2.30 9.18
C ALA A 104 18.30 -3.28 10.10
N VAL A 105 19.44 -3.81 9.66
CA VAL A 105 20.32 -4.65 10.48
C VAL A 105 21.30 -3.76 11.24
N THR A 106 20.85 -3.16 12.34
CA THR A 106 21.79 -2.53 13.29
C THR A 106 22.64 -3.64 13.91
N PRO A 107 23.99 -3.62 13.76
CA PRO A 107 24.83 -4.56 14.49
C PRO A 107 24.77 -4.17 15.97
N LEU A 108 24.19 -5.04 16.80
CA LEU A 108 24.36 -4.96 18.24
C LEU A 108 25.86 -5.03 18.54
N ARG A 109 26.43 -3.90 18.97
CA ARG A 109 27.73 -3.84 19.64
C ARG A 109 27.54 -4.12 21.12
#